data_AF-A0A8T6FKM7-F1
#
_entry.id   AF-A0A8T6FKM7-F1
#
_cell.length_a   1.000
_cell.length_b   1.000
_cell.length_c   1.000
_cell.angle_alpha   90.00
_cell.angle_beta   90.00
_cell.angle_gamma   90.00
#
_symmetry.space_group_name_H-M   'P 1'
#
loop_
_entity.id
_entity.type
_entity.pdbx_description
1 polymer ?
#
loop_
_entity_poly.entity_id
_entity_poly.type
_entity_poly.pdbx_seq_one_letter_code
_entity_poly.pdbx_strand_id
1 'polypeptide(L)'
;MSKTLTVARAKAVTQPGMYGDGGTLYLKVAPGGSKSWIQRLTIDGRRHDIGLGAFPLVTLARARELAFDNRRDARAGGDPLAAKRRAKMPTFRDAAEKTFAANRQRWRNGKHTTALCQRCRQSRRISGPCRTGRSPMRWRRWEGRRGLRSSSCASGSLC
;
A
#
# COMPACT_ATOMS: atom_id res chain seq x y z
N MET A 1 30.47 -28.24 12.50
CA MET A 1 29.48 -27.80 13.51
C MET A 1 29.00 -26.40 13.16
N SER A 2 27.72 -26.19 12.86
CA SER A 2 27.19 -24.84 12.61
C SER A 2 27.21 -24.04 13.91
N LYS A 3 27.91 -22.90 13.93
CA LYS A 3 28.10 -22.10 15.13
C LYS A 3 26.84 -21.30 15.47
N THR A 4 26.17 -21.63 16.56
CA THR A 4 24.98 -20.90 17.05
C THR A 4 25.33 -19.44 17.39
N LEU A 5 24.44 -18.51 17.06
CA LEU A 5 24.62 -17.09 17.38
C LEU A 5 24.13 -16.81 18.81
N THR A 6 24.96 -16.10 19.57
CA THR A 6 24.56 -15.47 20.83
C THR A 6 24.30 -13.98 20.58
N VAL A 7 23.53 -13.34 21.47
CA VAL A 7 23.24 -11.90 21.36
C VAL A 7 24.52 -11.07 21.37
N ALA A 8 25.48 -11.42 22.23
CA ALA A 8 26.80 -10.77 22.28
C ALA A 8 27.54 -10.89 20.95
N ARG A 9 27.52 -12.08 20.33
CA ARG A 9 28.14 -12.30 19.02
C ARG A 9 27.46 -11.50 17.92
N ALA A 10 26.12 -11.45 17.89
CA ALA A 10 25.39 -10.63 16.93
C ALA A 10 25.73 -9.14 17.05
N LYS A 11 26.00 -8.64 18.26
CA LYS A 11 26.49 -7.28 18.50
C LYS A 11 27.94 -7.08 18.04
N ALA A 12 28.84 -8.00 18.37
CA ALA A 12 30.26 -7.90 18.09
C ALA A 12 30.63 -8.00 16.60
N VAL A 13 29.83 -8.74 15.83
CA VAL A 13 30.12 -8.97 14.40
C VAL A 13 29.92 -7.68 13.60
N THR A 14 30.99 -7.20 12.97
CA THR A 14 30.99 -6.02 12.08
C THR A 14 31.35 -6.37 10.65
N GLN A 15 32.04 -7.50 10.46
CA GLN A 15 32.50 -7.92 9.14
C GLN A 15 31.32 -8.26 8.23
N PRO A 16 31.29 -7.72 6.98
CA PRO A 16 30.21 -8.00 6.05
C PRO A 16 30.11 -9.49 5.75
N GLY A 17 28.89 -10.03 5.78
CA GLY A 17 28.71 -11.47 5.59
C GLY A 17 27.39 -11.99 6.14
N MET A 18 27.23 -13.31 6.04
CA MET A 18 26.07 -14.06 6.51
C MET A 18 26.48 -14.96 7.68
N TYR A 19 25.87 -14.76 8.83
CA TYR A 19 26.18 -15.52 10.04
C TYR A 19 24.96 -16.36 10.40
N GLY A 20 25.10 -17.69 10.36
CA GLY A 20 24.01 -18.60 10.70
C GLY A 20 23.83 -18.72 12.22
N ASP A 21 22.57 -18.76 12.67
CA ASP A 21 22.23 -19.09 14.07
C ASP A 21 21.94 -20.60 14.24
N GLY A 22 21.71 -21.30 13.12
CA GLY A 22 21.26 -22.69 13.08
C GLY A 22 19.89 -22.81 12.41
N GLY A 23 19.66 -23.95 11.76
CA GLY A 23 18.45 -24.17 10.96
C GLY A 23 18.38 -23.23 9.75
N THR A 24 17.42 -22.29 9.77
CA THR A 24 17.05 -21.45 8.62
C THR A 24 17.35 -19.96 8.85
N LEU A 25 17.86 -19.57 10.02
CA LEU A 25 18.03 -18.17 10.44
C LEU A 25 19.48 -17.70 10.25
N TYR A 26 19.62 -16.50 9.69
CA TYR A 26 20.89 -15.84 9.41
C TYR A 26 20.84 -14.36 9.81
N LEU A 27 21.97 -13.85 10.29
CA LEU A 27 22.25 -12.43 10.41
C LEU A 27 23.06 -11.98 9.19
N LYS A 28 22.48 -11.09 8.38
CA LYS A 28 23.18 -10.42 7.29
C LYS A 28 23.77 -9.11 7.79
N VAL A 29 25.07 -8.96 7.62
CA VAL A 29 25.79 -7.70 7.84
C VAL A 29 26.15 -7.12 6.48
N ALA A 30 25.63 -5.94 6.19
CA ALA A 30 25.95 -5.22 4.97
C ALA A 30 27.35 -4.57 5.05
N PRO A 31 27.96 -4.21 3.91
CA PRO A 31 29.24 -3.48 3.89
C PRO A 31 29.24 -2.21 4.75
N GLY A 32 28.12 -1.51 4.83
CA GLY A 32 27.94 -0.32 5.69
C GLY A 32 27.66 -0.63 7.17
N GLY A 33 27.87 -1.86 7.63
CA GLY A 33 27.69 -2.26 9.04
C GLY A 33 26.23 -2.43 9.48
N SER A 34 25.25 -2.18 8.61
CA SER A 34 23.84 -2.42 8.92
C SER A 34 23.54 -3.91 9.03
N LYS A 35 22.74 -4.28 10.03
CA LYS A 35 22.47 -5.67 10.40
C LYS A 35 21.00 -6.00 10.21
N SER A 36 20.72 -7.11 9.54
CA SER A 36 19.36 -7.56 9.26
C SER A 36 19.22 -9.06 9.42
N TRP A 37 18.09 -9.49 10.00
CA TRP A 37 17.73 -10.89 10.12
C TRP A 37 17.10 -11.38 8.83
N ILE A 38 17.65 -12.47 8.30
CA ILE A 38 17.19 -13.13 7.09
C ILE A 38 16.92 -14.59 7.43
N GLN A 39 15.79 -15.09 6.96
CA GLN A 39 15.45 -16.49 7.02
C GLN A 39 15.47 -17.09 5.61
N ARG A 40 16.22 -18.16 5.41
CA ARG A 40 16.23 -18.90 4.15
C ARG A 40 15.35 -20.14 4.27
N LEU A 41 14.25 -20.17 3.53
CA LEU A 41 13.30 -21.30 3.50
C LEU A 41 13.13 -21.81 2.07
N THR A 42 12.81 -23.09 1.94
CA THR A 42 12.37 -23.66 0.66
C THR A 42 10.86 -23.84 0.74
N ILE A 43 10.14 -23.20 -0.17
CA ILE A 43 8.67 -23.24 -0.29
C ILE A 43 8.40 -23.68 -1.72
N ASP A 44 7.56 -24.70 -1.92
CA ASP A 44 7.21 -25.23 -3.25
C ASP A 44 8.43 -25.54 -4.14
N GLY A 45 9.49 -26.11 -3.56
CA GLY A 45 10.73 -26.46 -4.26
C GLY A 45 11.62 -25.27 -4.64
N ARG A 46 11.23 -24.04 -4.32
CA ARG A 46 12.02 -22.82 -4.59
C ARG A 46 12.60 -22.25 -3.31
N ARG A 47 13.84 -21.77 -3.38
CA ARG A 47 14.51 -21.12 -2.25
C ARG A 47 14.09 -19.65 -2.16
N HIS A 48 13.67 -19.23 -0.98
CA HIS A 48 13.26 -17.89 -0.66
C HIS A 48 14.05 -17.33 0.53
N ASP A 49 14.53 -16.10 0.39
CA ASP A 49 15.15 -15.32 1.46
C ASP A 49 14.13 -14.31 2.00
N ILE A 50 13.70 -14.52 3.25
CA ILE A 50 12.68 -13.71 3.94
C ILE A 50 13.37 -12.76 4.92
N GLY A 51 13.16 -11.46 4.75
CA GLY A 51 13.57 -10.47 5.74
C GLY A 51 12.65 -10.49 6.97
N LEU A 52 13.22 -10.75 8.14
CA LEU A 52 12.50 -10.73 9.43
C LEU A 52 12.57 -9.35 10.10
N GLY A 53 13.60 -8.56 9.83
CA GLY A 53 13.74 -7.19 10.31
C GLY A 53 15.18 -6.76 10.54
N ALA A 54 15.39 -5.49 10.91
CA ALA A 54 16.71 -4.96 11.26
C ALA A 54 17.08 -5.31 12.71
N PHE A 55 18.37 -5.54 12.95
CA PHE A 55 18.94 -5.61 14.29
C PHE A 55 19.41 -4.21 14.70
N PRO A 56 19.20 -3.73 15.94
CA PRO A 56 18.71 -4.45 17.12
C PRO A 56 17.18 -4.38 17.32
N LEU A 57 16.43 -3.72 16.44
CA LEU A 57 14.98 -3.54 16.57
C LEU A 57 14.25 -4.88 16.76
N VAL A 58 14.65 -5.89 16.00
CA VAL A 58 14.22 -7.28 16.20
C VAL A 58 15.31 -8.02 16.99
N THR A 59 14.95 -8.49 18.18
CA THR A 59 15.84 -9.26 19.06
C THR A 59 16.07 -10.68 18.50
N LEU A 60 17.14 -11.34 18.95
CA LEU A 60 17.44 -12.71 18.54
C LEU A 60 16.30 -13.69 18.91
N ALA A 61 15.72 -13.55 20.11
CA ALA A 61 14.60 -14.37 20.55
C ALA A 61 13.39 -14.19 19.61
N ARG A 62 13.03 -12.94 19.32
CA ARG A 62 11.93 -12.64 18.41
C ARG A 62 12.19 -13.15 16.98
N ALA A 63 13.43 -13.03 16.50
CA ALA A 63 13.82 -13.56 15.20
C ALA A 63 13.68 -15.10 15.13
N ARG A 64 13.97 -15.81 16.23
CA ARG A 64 13.78 -17.27 16.32
C ARG A 64 12.31 -17.66 16.32
N GLU A 65 11.47 -16.94 17.06
CA GLU A 65 10.00 -17.14 17.06
C GLU A 65 9.42 -16.96 15.65
N LEU A 66 9.73 -15.82 15.00
CA LEU A 66 9.27 -15.55 13.64
C LEU A 66 9.77 -16.60 12.64
N ALA A 67 11.00 -17.07 12.81
CA ALA A 67 11.55 -18.12 11.97
C ALA A 67 10.81 -19.46 12.18
N PHE A 68 10.43 -19.78 13.41
CA PHE A 68 9.64 -20.96 13.73
C PHE A 68 8.23 -20.87 13.13
N ASP A 69 7.55 -19.74 13.29
CA ASP A 69 6.21 -19.51 12.72
C ASP A 69 6.22 -19.65 11.20
N ASN A 70 7.14 -18.98 10.50
CA ASN A 70 7.25 -19.12 9.04
C ASN A 70 7.54 -20.55 8.59
N ARG A 71 8.28 -21.32 9.39
CA ARG A 71 8.57 -22.74 9.10
C ARG A 71 7.33 -23.60 9.33
N ARG A 72 6.55 -23.33 10.38
CA ARG A 72 5.27 -24.00 10.63
C ARG A 72 4.32 -23.76 9.48
N ASP A 73 4.19 -22.50 9.05
CA ASP A 73 3.28 -22.11 7.97
C ASP A 73 3.71 -22.73 6.62
N ALA A 74 5.01 -22.71 6.32
CA ALA A 74 5.56 -23.38 5.12
C ALA A 74 5.30 -24.89 5.11
N ARG A 75 5.39 -25.55 6.28
CA ARG A 75 5.05 -26.99 6.40
C ARG A 75 3.56 -27.27 6.26
N ALA A 76 2.71 -26.33 6.65
CA ALA A 76 1.27 -26.41 6.44
C ALA A 76 0.86 -26.14 4.98
N GLY A 77 1.81 -25.90 4.07
CA GLY A 77 1.54 -25.56 2.67
C GLY A 77 1.16 -24.09 2.44
N GLY A 78 1.34 -23.23 3.44
CA GLY A 78 1.16 -21.79 3.32
C GLY A 78 2.42 -21.07 2.85
N ASP A 79 2.27 -19.97 2.12
CA ASP A 79 3.38 -19.09 1.75
C ASP A 79 3.46 -17.87 2.70
N PRO A 80 4.45 -17.79 3.61
CA PRO A 80 4.64 -16.62 4.49
C PRO A 80 4.96 -15.32 3.72
N LEU A 81 5.43 -15.41 2.46
CA LEU A 81 5.63 -14.25 1.60
C LEU A 81 4.33 -13.78 0.95
N ALA A 82 3.30 -14.62 0.82
CA ALA A 82 2.04 -14.25 0.18
C ALA A 82 1.34 -13.12 0.93
N ALA A 83 1.33 -13.15 2.26
CA ALA A 83 0.78 -12.06 3.08
C ALA A 83 1.54 -10.73 2.86
N LYS A 84 2.89 -10.78 2.88
CA LYS A 84 3.72 -9.60 2.63
C LYS A 84 3.57 -9.06 1.20
N ARG A 85 3.44 -9.93 0.20
CA ARG A 85 3.22 -9.55 -1.20
C ARG A 85 1.85 -8.89 -1.39
N ARG A 86 0.79 -9.45 -0.82
CA ARG A 86 -0.57 -8.88 -0.88
C ARG A 86 -0.62 -7.46 -0.28
N ALA A 87 0.05 -7.23 0.85
CA ALA A 87 0.11 -5.91 1.46
C ALA A 87 0.86 -4.85 0.60
N LYS A 88 1.80 -5.27 -0.24
CA LYS A 88 2.60 -4.37 -1.08
C LYS A 88 2.00 -4.10 -2.46
N MET A 89 1.08 -4.95 -2.93
CA MET A 89 0.44 -4.75 -4.23
C MET A 89 -0.66 -3.68 -4.10
N PRO A 90 -0.47 -2.48 -4.69
CA PRO A 90 -1.53 -1.48 -4.71
C PRO A 90 -2.74 -2.04 -5.43
N THR A 91 -3.94 -1.63 -5.02
CA THR A 91 -5.12 -1.99 -5.78
C THR A 91 -5.03 -1.38 -7.19
N PHE A 92 -5.72 -1.98 -8.17
CA PHE A 92 -5.76 -1.41 -9.52
C PHE A 92 -6.16 0.07 -9.51
N ARG A 93 -7.08 0.43 -8.61
CA ARG A 93 -7.50 1.81 -8.37
C ARG A 93 -6.34 2.69 -7.93
N ASP A 94 -5.61 2.31 -6.88
CA ASP A 94 -4.49 3.11 -6.35
C ASP A 94 -3.38 3.28 -7.41
N ALA A 95 -3.14 2.24 -8.21
CA ALA A 95 -2.19 2.29 -9.32
C ALA A 95 -2.68 3.23 -10.45
N ALA A 96 -3.97 3.17 -10.80
CA ALA A 96 -4.58 4.04 -11.81
C ALA A 96 -4.58 5.52 -11.38
N GLU A 97 -4.86 5.80 -10.11
CA GLU A 97 -4.84 7.16 -9.56
C GLU A 97 -3.42 7.74 -9.54
N LYS A 98 -2.42 6.96 -9.10
CA LYS A 98 -1.00 7.37 -9.12
C LYS A 98 -0.49 7.64 -10.53
N THR A 99 -0.82 6.77 -11.49
CA THR A 99 -0.43 6.96 -12.90
C THR A 99 -1.14 8.14 -13.53
N PHE A 100 -2.42 8.40 -13.18
CA PHE A 100 -3.14 9.58 -13.63
C PHE A 100 -2.50 10.86 -13.08
N ALA A 101 -2.18 10.91 -11.78
CA ALA A 101 -1.53 12.06 -11.17
C ALA A 101 -0.16 12.37 -11.81
N ALA A 102 0.66 11.34 -12.04
CA ALA A 102 1.97 11.50 -12.64
C ALA A 102 1.91 11.95 -14.11
N ASN A 103 0.93 11.46 -14.88
CA ASN A 103 0.82 11.76 -16.31
C ASN A 103 -0.06 12.98 -16.62
N ARG A 104 -0.75 13.57 -15.62
CA ARG A 104 -1.67 14.70 -15.77
C ARG A 104 -1.03 15.91 -16.45
N GLN A 105 0.24 16.19 -16.16
CA GLN A 105 0.96 17.32 -16.76
C GLN A 105 1.45 17.03 -18.18
N ARG A 106 1.68 15.75 -18.50
CA ARG A 106 2.17 15.29 -19.80
C ARG A 106 1.04 15.13 -20.81
N TRP A 107 -0.17 14.81 -20.36
CA TRP A 107 -1.35 14.70 -21.22
C TRP A 107 -2.02 16.06 -21.43
N ARG A 108 -1.46 16.84 -22.38
CA ARG A 108 -2.04 18.12 -22.82
C ARG A 108 -3.27 17.96 -23.74
N ASN A 109 -3.44 16.78 -24.35
CA ASN A 109 -4.60 16.48 -25.22
C ASN A 109 -5.72 15.80 -24.41
N GLY A 110 -6.85 16.49 -24.25
CA GLY A 110 -7.98 16.10 -23.39
C GLY A 110 -8.72 14.79 -23.74
N LYS A 111 -8.29 14.07 -24.78
CA LYS A 111 -8.85 12.77 -25.16
C LYS A 111 -8.37 11.64 -24.22
N HIS A 112 -7.13 11.69 -23.75
CA HIS A 112 -6.55 10.66 -22.88
C HIS A 112 -6.98 10.79 -21.41
N THR A 113 -7.24 12.02 -20.96
CA THR A 113 -7.78 12.28 -19.61
C THR A 113 -9.22 11.80 -19.45
N THR A 114 -10.02 11.90 -20.52
CA THR A 114 -11.44 11.51 -20.50
C THR A 114 -11.62 9.98 -20.56
N ALA A 115 -10.87 9.29 -21.40
CA ALA A 115 -10.99 7.84 -21.59
C ALA A 115 -10.60 7.02 -20.34
N LEU A 116 -9.53 7.41 -19.64
CA LEU A 116 -9.09 6.73 -18.42
C LEU A 116 -10.06 6.99 -17.25
N CYS A 117 -10.60 8.21 -17.16
CA CYS A 117 -11.59 8.60 -16.15
C CYS A 117 -12.94 7.89 -16.35
N GLN A 118 -13.40 7.75 -17.61
CA GLN A 118 -14.62 7.00 -17.95
C GLN A 118 -14.50 5.51 -17.59
N ARG A 119 -13.33 4.89 -17.83
CA ARG A 119 -13.10 3.48 -17.51
C ARG A 119 -12.97 3.22 -16.00
N CYS A 120 -12.45 4.18 -15.23
CA CYS A 120 -12.43 4.13 -13.76
C CYS A 120 -13.81 4.39 -13.14
N ARG A 121 -14.68 5.20 -13.79
CA ARG A 121 -16.08 5.40 -13.38
C ARG A 121 -16.97 4.16 -13.53
N GLN A 122 -16.66 3.26 -14.46
CA GLN A 122 -17.46 2.07 -14.73
C GLN A 122 -17.28 0.96 -13.68
N SER A 123 -16.22 1.01 -12.85
CA SER A 123 -16.08 0.18 -11.65
C SER A 123 -16.90 0.74 -10.47
N ARG A 124 -18.24 0.63 -10.63
CA ARG A 124 -19.35 0.73 -9.68
C ARG A 124 -19.68 2.07 -8.99
N ARG A 125 -20.91 2.53 -9.30
CA ARG A 125 -21.87 3.29 -8.46
C ARG A 125 -21.23 4.21 -7.41
N ILE A 126 -20.77 5.39 -7.82
CA ILE A 126 -20.70 6.56 -6.95
C ILE A 126 -21.62 7.62 -7.53
N SER A 127 -22.76 7.81 -6.85
CA SER A 127 -23.68 8.92 -7.06
C SER A 127 -23.00 10.23 -6.63
N GLY A 128 -22.45 10.98 -7.59
CA GLY A 128 -21.94 12.32 -7.33
C GLY A 128 -21.24 12.92 -8.56
N PRO A 129 -21.73 14.02 -9.15
CA PRO A 129 -21.11 14.61 -10.32
C PRO A 129 -19.77 15.25 -9.95
N CYS A 130 -18.69 14.75 -10.56
CA CYS A 130 -17.41 15.45 -10.61
C CYS A 130 -17.63 16.78 -11.37
N ARG A 131 -17.56 17.91 -10.66
CA ARG A 131 -17.58 19.25 -11.25
C ARG A 131 -16.32 19.48 -12.08
N THR A 132 -16.36 19.11 -13.35
CA THR A 132 -15.49 19.71 -14.38
C THR A 132 -16.39 20.47 -15.34
N GLY A 133 -16.84 21.64 -14.88
CA GLY A 133 -17.56 22.62 -15.69
C GLY A 133 -16.73 23.90 -15.72
N ARG A 134 -16.13 24.17 -16.87
CA ARG A 134 -15.51 25.43 -17.26
C ARG A 134 -16.55 26.56 -17.04
N SER A 135 -16.40 27.37 -16.00
CA SER A 135 -17.22 28.58 -15.82
C SER A 135 -16.90 29.59 -16.92
N PRO A 136 -17.87 30.09 -17.68
CA PRO A 136 -17.71 31.36 -18.37
C PRO A 136 -17.81 32.49 -17.34
N MET A 137 -16.96 33.50 -17.53
CA MET A 137 -17.03 34.78 -16.85
C MET A 137 -18.46 35.35 -16.89
N ARG A 138 -18.88 35.98 -15.78
CA ARG A 138 -19.47 37.34 -15.71
C ARG A 138 -20.41 37.45 -14.50
N TRP A 139 -19.84 37.73 -13.33
CA TRP A 139 -20.57 38.29 -12.20
C TRP A 139 -20.40 39.81 -12.23
N ARG A 140 -21.46 40.56 -12.57
CA ARG A 140 -21.76 41.86 -11.94
C ARG A 140 -23.23 42.22 -12.11
N ARG A 141 -23.79 42.66 -10.98
CA ARG A 141 -24.98 43.50 -10.77
C ARG A 141 -26.21 42.76 -10.23
N TRP A 142 -26.15 42.52 -8.92
CA TRP A 142 -27.30 42.38 -8.05
C TRP A 142 -27.66 43.80 -7.58
N GLU A 143 -28.71 44.40 -8.15
CA GLU A 143 -29.36 45.60 -7.61
C GLU A 143 -30.85 45.28 -7.55
N GLY A 144 -31.35 45.19 -6.31
CA GLY A 144 -32.74 44.89 -6.04
C GLY A 144 -33.69 46.01 -6.43
N ARG A 145 -34.92 45.62 -6.77
CA ARG A 145 -36.09 46.47 -6.58
C ARG A 145 -37.36 45.61 -6.42
N ARG A 146 -37.89 45.72 -5.20
CA ARG A 146 -39.29 45.61 -4.73
C ARG A 146 -40.36 45.47 -5.82
N GLY A 147 -41.33 44.59 -5.58
CA GLY A 147 -42.60 44.59 -6.33
C GLY A 147 -43.56 43.44 -6.04
N LEU A 148 -44.15 43.45 -4.85
CA LEU A 148 -45.49 42.96 -4.44
C LEU A 148 -46.35 42.13 -5.43
N ARG A 149 -46.80 40.95 -4.95
CA ARG A 149 -48.17 40.35 -4.98
C ARG A 149 -48.02 38.85 -4.63
N SER A 150 -48.31 38.33 -3.43
CA SER A 150 -49.58 38.13 -2.70
C SER A 150 -50.64 37.30 -3.43
N SER A 151 -51.30 36.42 -2.67
CA SER A 151 -52.40 35.46 -2.98
C SER A 151 -51.93 34.11 -3.56
N SER A 152 -51.77 33.07 -2.74
CA SER A 152 -52.77 32.20 -2.09
C SER A 152 -53.36 31.14 -3.02
N CYS A 153 -53.09 29.87 -2.73
CA CYS A 153 -54.10 28.82 -2.79
C CYS A 153 -53.70 27.73 -1.78
N ALA A 154 -54.58 27.54 -0.81
CA ALA A 154 -54.48 26.57 0.26
C ALA A 154 -54.99 25.19 -0.18
N SER A 155 -54.44 24.19 0.49
CA SER A 155 -54.92 22.85 0.84
C SER A 155 -56.42 22.52 0.73
N GLY A 156 -56.70 21.24 0.48
CA GLY A 156 -57.96 20.52 0.77
C GLY A 156 -58.40 19.66 -0.42
N SER A 157 -58.21 18.33 -0.44
CA SER A 157 -58.92 17.28 0.29
C SER A 157 -60.43 17.26 0.03
N LEU A 158 -60.90 16.34 -0.82
CA LEU A 158 -62.04 15.41 -0.63
C LEU A 158 -62.45 14.75 -1.96
N CYS A 159 -62.93 13.51 -1.82
CA CYS A 159 -63.46 12.55 -2.81
C CYS A 159 -62.45 11.61 -3.46
#